data_AF-A0A7L2IEP5-F1
#
_entry.id   AF-A0A7L2IEP5-F1
#
_cell.length_a   1.000
_cell.length_b   1.000
_cell.length_c   1.000
_cell.angle_alpha   90.00
_cell.angle_beta   90.00
_cell.angle_gamma   90.00
#
_symmetry.space_group_name_H-M   'P 1'
#
loop_
_entity.id
_entity.type
_entity.pdbx_description
1 polymer ?
#
loop_
_entity_poly.entity_id
_entity_poly.type
_entity_poly.pdbx_seq_one_letter_code
_entity_poly.pdbx_strand_id
1 'polypeptide(L)'
;QLTGKWYTLGLASNSNWFKEKKHLMKMCTTVISATPDGNLEVISTYPKGDHCEKRNSLYTKTEQPGRYSYKSPRWGSSHDIRVVETNYDEYALVATQISKSSGSSTMVLLYSRTKELSPERLKRFTQFSREQGLAEEEILILPHTGEERGLQE
;
A
#
# COMPACT_ATOMS: atom_id res chain seq x y z
N GLN A 1 -6.16 -16.30 -2.95
CA GLN A 1 -4.72 -15.97 -3.14
C GLN A 1 -4.58 -14.48 -3.46
N LEU A 2 -3.44 -13.84 -3.16
CA LEU A 2 -3.27 -12.38 -3.38
C LEU A 2 -3.13 -11.95 -4.84
N THR A 3 -3.06 -12.90 -5.76
CA THR A 3 -2.92 -12.63 -7.19
C THR A 3 -4.13 -11.88 -7.75
N GLY A 4 -3.91 -11.21 -8.89
CA GLY A 4 -4.90 -10.41 -9.59
C GLY A 4 -4.84 -8.92 -9.28
N LYS A 5 -5.89 -8.21 -9.66
CA LYS A 5 -6.01 -6.76 -9.55
C LYS A 5 -6.51 -6.34 -8.17
N TRP A 6 -5.95 -5.25 -7.66
CA TRP A 6 -6.29 -4.58 -6.42
C TRP A 6 -6.28 -3.05 -6.61
N TYR A 7 -7.06 -2.37 -5.79
CA TYR A 7 -7.06 -0.91 -5.62
C TYR A 7 -6.49 -0.58 -4.24
N THR A 8 -5.57 0.38 -4.17
CA THR A 8 -5.07 0.87 -2.88
C THR A 8 -6.03 1.95 -2.38
N LEU A 9 -6.82 1.64 -1.35
CA LEU A 9 -7.80 2.56 -0.77
C LEU A 9 -7.27 3.29 0.46
N GLY A 10 -6.29 2.72 1.15
CA GLY A 10 -5.71 3.30 2.35
C GLY A 10 -4.20 3.16 2.37
N LEU A 11 -3.52 4.19 2.85
CA LEU A 11 -2.09 4.18 3.10
C LEU A 11 -1.82 4.93 4.40
N ALA A 12 -1.09 4.29 5.30
CA ALA A 12 -0.60 4.92 6.52
C ALA A 12 0.92 4.72 6.62
N SER A 13 1.66 5.75 7.03
CA SER A 13 3.11 5.64 7.24
C SER A 13 3.67 6.80 8.06
N ASN A 14 4.69 6.51 8.87
CA ASN A 14 5.44 7.53 9.61
C ASN A 14 6.69 8.04 8.87
N SER A 15 6.90 7.61 7.62
CA SER A 15 8.05 8.07 6.82
C SER A 15 7.94 9.55 6.43
N ASN A 16 9.07 10.26 6.38
CA ASN A 16 9.10 11.66 5.92
C ASN A 16 8.55 11.83 4.50
N TRP A 17 8.83 10.86 3.62
CA TRP A 17 8.27 10.85 2.26
C TRP A 17 6.73 10.83 2.27
N PHE A 18 6.12 10.04 3.15
CA PHE A 18 4.67 10.03 3.28
C PHE A 18 4.16 11.39 3.75
N LYS A 19 4.76 11.94 4.82
CA LYS A 19 4.36 13.26 5.37
C LYS A 19 4.41 14.35 4.31
N GLU A 20 5.49 14.41 3.52
CA GLU A 20 5.67 15.38 2.45
C GLU A 20 4.71 15.18 1.27
N LYS A 21 4.42 13.93 0.89
CA LYS A 21 3.68 13.61 -0.34
C LYS A 21 2.22 13.27 -0.12
N LYS A 22 1.75 13.16 1.14
CA LYS A 22 0.39 12.76 1.52
C LYS A 22 -0.69 13.48 0.70
N HIS A 23 -0.56 14.80 0.55
CA HIS A 23 -1.52 15.66 -0.16
C HIS A 23 -1.59 15.40 -1.69
N LEU A 24 -0.61 14.73 -2.27
CA LEU A 24 -0.57 14.38 -3.70
C LEU A 24 -1.01 12.94 -3.95
N MET A 25 -1.23 12.14 -2.91
CA MET A 25 -1.53 10.72 -3.07
C MET A 25 -2.98 10.53 -3.50
N LYS A 26 -3.14 9.70 -4.53
CA LYS A 26 -4.43 9.29 -5.10
C LYS A 26 -4.50 7.76 -5.12
N MET A 27 -5.70 7.23 -5.20
CA MET A 27 -5.92 5.79 -5.37
C MET A 27 -5.11 5.26 -6.56
N CYS A 28 -4.33 4.20 -6.34
CA CYS A 28 -3.56 3.52 -7.38
C CYS A 28 -4.10 2.10 -7.63
N THR A 29 -3.84 1.57 -8.81
CA THR A 29 -4.19 0.19 -9.17
C THR A 29 -2.94 -0.68 -9.08
N THR A 30 -3.03 -1.82 -8.41
CA THR A 30 -1.94 -2.76 -8.26
C THR A 30 -2.34 -4.11 -8.85
N VAL A 31 -1.49 -4.68 -9.69
CA VAL A 31 -1.64 -6.04 -10.22
C VAL A 31 -0.55 -6.91 -9.62
N ILE A 32 -0.95 -8.04 -9.05
CA ILE A 32 -0.06 -9.00 -8.38
C ILE A 32 -0.10 -10.31 -9.16
N SER A 33 1.06 -10.79 -9.57
CA SER A 33 1.24 -12.09 -10.26
C SER A 33 2.20 -12.97 -9.49
N ALA A 34 1.96 -14.27 -9.46
CA ALA A 34 2.89 -15.23 -8.85
C ALA A 34 3.93 -15.70 -9.88
N THR A 35 5.18 -15.85 -9.45
CA THR A 35 6.23 -16.51 -10.25
C THR A 35 6.23 -18.02 -9.99
N PRO A 36 6.86 -18.84 -10.85
CA PRO A 36 7.02 -20.28 -10.61
C PRO A 36 7.67 -20.61 -9.27
N ASP A 37 8.62 -19.77 -8.85
CA ASP A 37 9.32 -19.91 -7.57
C ASP A 37 8.48 -19.45 -6.36
N GLY A 38 7.27 -18.94 -6.57
CA GLY A 38 6.36 -18.46 -5.53
C GLY A 38 6.62 -17.03 -5.04
N ASN A 39 7.45 -16.26 -5.76
CA ASN A 39 7.59 -14.82 -5.53
C ASN A 39 6.37 -14.09 -6.09
N LEU A 40 6.22 -12.80 -5.75
CA LEU A 40 5.17 -11.96 -6.32
C LEU A 40 5.76 -10.84 -7.18
N GLU A 41 5.38 -10.78 -8.44
CA GLU A 41 5.58 -9.59 -9.27
C GLU A 41 4.42 -8.62 -9.03
N VAL A 42 4.76 -7.41 -8.59
CA VAL A 42 3.81 -6.38 -8.19
C VAL A 42 3.99 -5.17 -9.09
N ILE A 43 2.94 -4.83 -9.84
CA ILE A 43 2.91 -3.70 -10.76
C ILE A 43 1.86 -2.71 -10.25
N SER A 44 2.32 -1.59 -9.69
CA SER A 44 1.47 -0.50 -9.22
C SER A 44 1.44 0.65 -10.21
N THR A 45 0.25 1.09 -10.60
CA THR A 45 -0.01 2.19 -11.54
C THR A 45 -0.58 3.37 -10.78
N TYR A 46 0.20 4.45 -10.69
CA TYR A 46 -0.14 5.66 -9.95
C TYR A 46 -0.61 6.75 -10.91
N PRO A 47 -1.78 7.37 -10.69
CA PRO A 47 -2.22 8.52 -11.46
C PRO A 47 -1.41 9.76 -11.05
N LYS A 48 -0.97 10.56 -12.03
CA LYS A 48 -0.18 11.78 -11.81
C LYS A 48 -0.50 12.82 -12.88
N GLY A 49 -1.33 13.80 -12.52
CA GLY A 49 -1.89 14.74 -13.50
C GLY A 49 -2.59 13.98 -14.62
N ASP A 50 -2.21 14.30 -15.87
CA ASP A 50 -2.80 13.71 -17.08
C ASP A 50 -2.15 12.38 -17.52
N HIS A 51 -1.18 11.86 -16.76
CA HIS A 51 -0.51 10.60 -17.07
C HIS A 51 -0.53 9.60 -15.91
N CYS A 52 -0.06 8.39 -16.18
CA CYS A 52 0.11 7.34 -15.17
C CYS A 52 1.56 6.88 -15.10
N GLU A 53 2.09 6.75 -13.88
CA GLU A 53 3.41 6.16 -13.64
C GLU A 53 3.25 4.71 -13.18
N LYS A 54 3.93 3.77 -13.87
CA LYS A 54 4.00 2.37 -13.43
C LYS A 54 5.25 2.13 -12.60
N ARG A 55 5.11 1.34 -11.54
CA ARG A 55 6.22 0.86 -10.71
C ARG A 55 6.12 -0.64 -10.55
N ASN A 56 7.22 -1.30 -10.91
CA ASN A 56 7.34 -2.75 -10.79
C ASN A 56 8.20 -3.08 -9.57
N SER A 57 7.83 -4.11 -8.84
CA SER A 57 8.57 -4.61 -7.68
C SER A 57 8.44 -6.12 -7.62
N LEU A 58 9.56 -6.80 -7.37
CA LEU A 58 9.57 -8.25 -7.15
C LEU A 58 9.67 -8.50 -5.66
N TYR A 59 8.62 -9.07 -5.08
CA TYR A 59 8.55 -9.46 -3.68
C TYR A 59 8.98 -10.91 -3.56
N THR A 60 10.15 -11.12 -2.95
CA THR A 60 10.73 -12.44 -2.75
C THR A 60 10.05 -13.12 -1.58
N LYS A 61 9.54 -14.33 -1.77
CA LYS A 61 8.93 -15.12 -0.69
C LYS A 61 9.93 -15.40 0.41
N THR A 62 9.44 -15.52 1.63
CA THR A 62 10.23 -16.02 2.75
C THR A 62 9.73 -17.42 3.16
N GLU A 63 10.37 -18.04 4.14
CA GLU A 63 9.90 -19.30 4.72
C GLU A 63 8.55 -19.15 5.43
N GLN A 64 8.22 -17.93 5.86
CA GLN A 64 6.96 -17.62 6.55
C GLN A 64 5.86 -17.30 5.53
N PRO A 65 4.74 -18.06 5.52
CA PRO A 65 3.61 -17.77 4.65
C PRO A 65 3.07 -16.35 4.84
N GLY A 66 2.76 -15.67 3.73
CA GLY A 66 2.26 -14.30 3.77
C GLY A 66 3.33 -13.23 4.08
N ARG A 67 4.60 -13.61 4.26
CA ARG A 67 5.72 -12.70 4.45
C ARG A 67 6.65 -12.71 3.24
N TYR A 68 6.99 -11.51 2.79
CA TYR A 68 7.84 -11.27 1.63
C TYR A 68 8.93 -10.24 1.96
N SER A 69 9.97 -10.23 1.16
CA SER A 69 11.03 -9.22 1.22
C SER A 69 11.17 -8.51 -0.11
N TYR A 70 11.51 -7.22 -0.05
CA TYR A 70 11.81 -6.43 -1.24
C TYR A 70 12.96 -5.47 -0.97
N LYS A 71 13.93 -5.40 -1.89
CA LYS A 71 14.99 -4.40 -1.86
C LYS A 71 14.72 -3.41 -2.98
N SER A 72 14.50 -2.16 -2.64
CA SER A 72 14.27 -1.08 -3.61
C SER A 72 15.61 -0.47 -4.04
N PRO A 73 16.11 -0.72 -5.26
CA PRO A 73 17.39 -0.18 -5.72
C PRO A 73 17.35 1.35 -5.78
N ARG A 74 16.20 1.90 -6.23
CA ARG A 74 15.97 3.34 -6.36
C ARG A 74 16.11 4.13 -5.05
N TRP A 75 15.84 3.50 -3.92
CA TRP A 75 15.75 4.18 -2.61
C TRP A 75 16.70 3.59 -1.58
N GLY A 76 17.54 2.62 -1.97
CA GLY A 76 18.43 1.91 -1.05
C GLY A 76 17.72 1.38 0.20
N SER A 77 16.49 0.88 0.07
CA SER A 77 15.68 0.42 1.21
C SER A 77 15.38 -1.06 1.14
N SER A 78 15.33 -1.71 2.31
CA SER A 78 14.82 -3.07 2.47
C SER A 78 13.43 -3.01 3.09
N HIS A 79 12.54 -3.87 2.62
CA HIS A 79 11.13 -3.90 2.97
C HIS A 79 10.79 -5.31 3.46
N ASP A 80 10.31 -5.43 4.68
CA ASP A 80 9.73 -6.65 5.24
C ASP A 80 8.21 -6.53 5.17
N ILE A 81 7.60 -7.25 4.24
CA ILE A 81 6.20 -7.09 3.85
C ILE A 81 5.41 -8.26 4.42
N ARG A 82 4.30 -7.98 5.10
CA ARG A 82 3.45 -8.98 5.75
C ARG A 82 2.00 -8.74 5.40
N VAL A 83 1.35 -9.79 4.90
CA VAL A 83 -0.08 -9.85 4.70
C VAL A 83 -0.69 -10.21 6.04
N VAL A 84 -1.27 -9.21 6.72
CA VAL A 84 -1.73 -9.37 8.10
C VAL A 84 -3.13 -9.96 8.13
N GLU A 85 -3.99 -9.52 7.22
CA GLU A 85 -5.39 -9.89 7.20
C GLU A 85 -5.88 -9.84 5.75
N THR A 86 -6.56 -10.88 5.27
CA THR A 86 -7.20 -10.86 3.95
C THR A 86 -8.21 -12.00 3.85
N ASN A 87 -9.32 -11.74 3.18
CA ASN A 87 -10.24 -12.78 2.70
C ASN A 87 -10.05 -13.07 1.20
N TYR A 88 -9.01 -12.52 0.57
CA TYR A 88 -8.63 -12.63 -0.85
C TYR A 88 -9.61 -12.06 -1.89
N ASP A 89 -10.89 -12.03 -1.57
CA ASP A 89 -11.98 -11.70 -2.49
C ASP A 89 -12.50 -10.27 -2.33
N GLU A 90 -12.22 -9.64 -1.19
CA GLU A 90 -12.70 -8.28 -0.89
C GLU A 90 -11.54 -7.34 -0.56
N TYR A 91 -10.71 -7.68 0.42
CA TYR A 91 -9.66 -6.78 0.93
C TYR A 91 -8.39 -7.50 1.38
N ALA A 92 -7.31 -6.74 1.52
CA ALA A 92 -6.11 -7.16 2.23
C ALA A 92 -5.47 -6.00 3.01
N LEU A 93 -5.06 -6.26 4.25
CA LEU A 93 -4.21 -5.40 5.06
C LEU A 93 -2.77 -5.88 4.97
N VAL A 94 -1.88 -4.99 4.54
CA VAL A 94 -0.47 -5.30 4.36
C VAL A 94 0.37 -4.35 5.20
N ALA A 95 1.09 -4.88 6.19
CA ALA A 95 2.06 -4.13 6.98
C ALA A 95 3.45 -4.29 6.39
N THR A 96 4.21 -3.21 6.29
CA THR A 96 5.57 -3.21 5.77
C THR A 96 6.48 -2.47 6.73
N GLN A 97 7.54 -3.14 7.17
CA GLN A 97 8.65 -2.48 7.84
C GLN A 97 9.72 -2.12 6.83
N ILE A 98 10.06 -0.84 6.75
CA ILE A 98 10.99 -0.29 5.78
C ILE A 98 12.25 0.14 6.52
N SER A 99 13.40 -0.36 6.09
CA SER A 99 14.70 -0.03 6.67
C SER A 99 15.60 0.65 5.63
N LYS A 100 16.23 1.75 6.03
CA LYS A 100 17.22 2.53 5.28
C LYS A 100 18.42 2.82 6.19
N SER A 101 19.52 3.28 5.60
CA SER A 101 20.65 3.79 6.38
C SER A 101 20.28 4.96 7.29
N SER A 102 19.29 5.77 6.89
CA SER A 102 18.80 6.93 7.63
C SER A 102 17.77 6.59 8.73
N GLY A 103 17.43 5.32 8.93
CA GLY A 103 16.44 4.88 9.91
C GLY A 103 15.38 3.95 9.35
N SER A 104 14.37 3.67 10.16
CA SER A 104 13.26 2.77 9.81
C SER A 104 11.91 3.49 9.84
N SER A 105 10.95 2.95 9.10
CA SER A 105 9.58 3.46 9.07
C SER A 105 8.59 2.32 8.87
N THR A 106 7.40 2.48 9.43
CA THR A 106 6.27 1.57 9.25
C THR A 106 5.39 2.09 8.11
N MET A 107 4.82 1.16 7.34
CA MET A 107 3.77 1.45 6.37
C MET A 107 2.66 0.39 6.47
N VAL A 108 1.41 0.82 6.35
CA VAL A 108 0.24 -0.06 6.23
C VAL A 108 -0.52 0.30 4.96
N LEU A 109 -0.85 -0.69 4.14
CA LEU A 109 -1.68 -0.55 2.96
C LEU A 109 -3.00 -1.31 3.14
N LEU A 110 -4.09 -0.69 2.70
CA LEU A 110 -5.38 -1.34 2.50
C LEU A 110 -5.62 -1.53 1.01
N TYR A 111 -5.60 -2.79 0.57
CA TYR A 111 -6.02 -3.19 -0.76
C TYR A 111 -7.50 -3.59 -0.77
N SER A 112 -8.21 -3.26 -1.85
CA SER A 112 -9.57 -3.70 -2.14
C SER A 112 -9.69 -4.28 -3.54
N ARG A 113 -10.58 -5.25 -3.75
CA ARG A 113 -10.92 -5.75 -5.10
C ARG A 113 -11.78 -4.76 -5.88
N THR A 114 -12.47 -3.86 -5.20
CA THR A 114 -13.26 -2.80 -5.83
C THR A 114 -12.71 -1.42 -5.45
N LYS A 115 -13.27 -0.35 -6.03
CA LYS A 115 -12.84 1.01 -5.70
C LYS A 115 -13.36 1.49 -4.34
N GLU A 116 -14.29 0.75 -3.74
CA GLU A 116 -14.93 1.10 -2.47
C GLU A 116 -14.83 -0.08 -1.50
N LEU A 117 -14.98 0.22 -0.21
CA LEU A 117 -15.07 -0.80 0.84
C LEU A 117 -16.09 -0.34 1.87
N SER A 118 -16.62 -1.28 2.63
CA SER A 118 -17.53 -0.96 3.72
C SER A 118 -16.84 -0.06 4.76
N PRO A 119 -17.58 0.83 5.45
CA PRO A 119 -17.03 1.64 6.54
C PRO A 119 -16.36 0.81 7.63
N GLU A 120 -16.82 -0.43 7.85
CA GLU A 120 -16.21 -1.37 8.80
C GLU A 120 -14.78 -1.74 8.39
N ARG A 121 -14.53 -2.04 7.11
CA ARG A 121 -13.18 -2.36 6.61
C ARG A 121 -12.25 -1.15 6.69
N LEU A 122 -12.76 0.05 6.38
CA LEU A 122 -12.00 1.30 6.53
C LEU A 122 -11.64 1.55 8.00
N LYS A 123 -12.60 1.36 8.91
CA LYS A 123 -12.37 1.48 10.36
C LYS A 123 -11.35 0.44 10.85
N ARG A 124 -11.42 -0.80 10.36
CA ARG A 124 -10.45 -1.85 10.70
C ARG A 124 -9.04 -1.47 10.24
N PHE A 125 -8.88 -0.91 9.04
CA PHE A 125 -7.61 -0.36 8.58
C PHE A 125 -7.09 0.74 9.52
N THR A 126 -7.90 1.74 9.84
CA THR A 126 -7.50 2.84 10.74
C THR A 126 -7.11 2.32 12.12
N GLN A 127 -7.88 1.40 12.69
CA GLN A 127 -7.57 0.77 13.98
C GLN A 127 -6.24 0.02 13.91
N PHE A 128 -6.04 -0.82 12.90
CA PHE A 128 -4.80 -1.57 12.75
C PHE A 128 -3.59 -0.65 12.55
N SER A 129 -3.73 0.44 11.79
CA SER A 129 -2.66 1.45 11.65
C SER A 129 -2.26 2.05 13.00
N ARG A 130 -3.24 2.37 13.87
CA ARG A 130 -2.96 2.86 15.23
C ARG A 130 -2.30 1.80 16.11
N GLU A 131 -2.69 0.53 15.99
CA GLU A 131 -2.03 -0.61 16.66
C GLU A 131 -0.56 -0.75 16.23
N GLN A 132 -0.22 -0.30 15.01
CA GLN A 132 1.18 -0.22 14.53
C GLN A 132 1.92 1.06 14.97
N GLY A 133 1.31 1.88 15.83
CA GLY A 133 1.90 3.11 16.37
C GLY A 133 1.84 4.31 15.42
N LEU A 134 1.00 4.26 14.38
CA LEU A 134 0.82 5.38 13.45
C LEU A 134 -0.21 6.37 13.99
N ALA A 135 0.13 7.65 13.96
CA ALA A 135 -0.77 8.72 14.39
C ALA A 135 -1.89 8.95 13.36
N GLU A 136 -2.94 9.69 13.73
CA GLU A 136 -4.09 9.91 12.85
C GLU A 136 -3.73 10.70 11.59
N GLU A 137 -2.85 11.69 11.73
CA GLU A 137 -2.26 12.43 10.63
C GLU A 137 -1.32 11.59 9.75
N GLU A 138 -0.92 10.41 10.22
CA GLU A 138 -0.10 9.44 9.46
C GLU A 138 -0.96 8.44 8.70
N ILE A 139 -2.29 8.55 8.75
CA ILE A 139 -3.26 7.69 8.06
C ILE A 139 -3.95 8.49 6.95
N LEU A 140 -4.09 7.89 5.77
CA LEU A 140 -4.80 8.45 4.63
C LEU A 140 -5.73 7.42 4.01
N ILE A 141 -7.02 7.75 3.93
CA ILE A 141 -7.93 7.12 2.97
C ILE A 141 -7.78 7.88 1.66
N LEU A 142 -7.42 7.16 0.60
CA LEU A 142 -7.06 7.75 -0.68
C LEU A 142 -8.33 8.19 -1.42
N PRO A 143 -8.36 9.44 -1.93
CA PRO A 143 -9.51 9.93 -2.68
C PRO A 143 -9.67 9.16 -4.00
N HIS A 144 -10.91 9.04 -4.46
CA HIS A 144 -11.22 8.49 -5.77
C HIS A 144 -10.58 9.37 -6.86
N THR A 145 -10.00 8.71 -7.86
CA THR A 145 -9.62 9.37 -9.11
C THR A 145 -10.89 9.80 -9.85
N GLY A 146 -11.38 11.00 -9.53
CA GLY A 146 -12.63 11.58 -10.04
C GLY A 146 -13.19 12.69 -9.15
N GLU A 147 -12.86 12.71 -7.86
CA GLU A 147 -13.14 13.85 -6.99
C GLU A 147 -11.95 14.80 -7.03
N GLU A 148 -11.91 15.65 -8.05
CA GLU A 148 -11.34 16.97 -7.84
C GLU A 148 -12.14 17.58 -6.69
N ARG A 149 -11.49 17.87 -5.56
CA ARG A 149 -12.10 18.74 -4.56
C ARG A 149 -12.32 20.06 -5.30
N GLY A 150 -13.55 20.29 -5.74
CA GLY A 150 -14.00 21.59 -6.16
C GLY A 150 -13.62 22.55 -5.05
N LEU A 151 -12.63 23.40 -5.33
CA LEU A 151 -12.50 24.67 -4.66
C LEU A 151 -13.83 25.36 -4.94
N GLN A 152 -14.73 25.34 -3.95
CA GLN A 152 -15.86 26.25 -3.93
C GLN A 152 -15.24 27.65 -3.91
N GLU A 153 -15.58 28.43 -4.94
CA GLU A 153 -15.33 29.86 -5.04
C GLU A 153 -15.92 30.63 -3.85
#